data_AF-A0A838D085-F1
#
_entry.id   AF-A0A838D085-F1
#
_cell.length_a   1.000
_cell.length_b   1.000
_cell.length_c   1.000
_cell.angle_alpha   90.00
_cell.angle_beta   90.00
_cell.angle_gamma   90.00
#
_symmetry.space_group_name_H-M   'P 1'
#
loop_
_entity.id
_entity.type
_entity.pdbx_description
1 polymer ?
#
loop_
_entity_poly.entity_id
_entity_poly.type
_entity_poly.pdbx_seq_one_letter_code
_entity_poly.pdbx_strand_id
1 'polypeptide(L)' 'MPLNRAAWIATTAASVLIAVLLFVGGYTGYGFLGLVVALSAAINLVPVRS' A
#
# COMPACT_ATOMS: atom_id res chain seq x y z
N MET A 1 10.80 16.03 -6.55
CA MET A 1 9.59 15.61 -5.81
C MET A 1 8.57 14.74 -6.59
N PRO A 2 8.45 14.76 -7.94
CA PRO A 2 7.44 13.92 -8.62
C PRO A 2 7.80 12.43 -8.65
N LEU A 3 9.08 12.09 -8.84
CA LEU A 3 9.55 10.69 -8.82
C LEU A 3 9.27 10.01 -7.48
N ASN A 4 9.52 10.69 -6.36
CA ASN A 4 9.25 10.17 -5.02
C ASN A 4 7.75 9.88 -4.83
N ARG A 5 6.88 10.79 -5.28
CA ARG A 5 5.43 10.57 -5.22
C ARG A 5 4.99 9.38 -6.07
N ALA A 6 5.54 9.23 -7.28
CA ALA A 6 5.29 8.07 -8.14
C ALA A 6 5.75 6.76 -7.48
N ALA A 7 6.92 6.75 -6.82
CA ALA A 7 7.42 5.58 -6.10
C ALA A 7 6.47 5.19 -4.95
N TRP A 8 5.98 6.15 -4.17
CA TRP A 8 5.01 5.86 -3.10
C TRP A 8 3.67 5.36 -3.65
N ILE A 9 3.19 5.90 -4.76
CA ILE A 9 1.98 5.39 -5.43
C ILE A 9 2.18 3.93 -5.85
N ALA A 10 3.31 3.61 -6.49
CA ALA A 10 3.61 2.25 -6.95
C ALA A 10 3.71 1.27 -5.77
N THR A 11 4.40 1.64 -4.69
CA THR A 11 4.52 0.82 -3.48
C THR A 11 3.16 0.57 -2.81
N THR A 12 2.34 1.61 -2.66
CA THR A 12 0.98 1.47 -2.13
C THR A 12 0.13 0.57 -3.04
N ALA A 13 0.17 0.76 -4.35
CA ALA A 13 -0.61 -0.07 -5.29
C ALA A 13 -0.17 -1.54 -5.26
N ALA A 14 1.14 -1.81 -5.23
CA ALA A 14 1.68 -3.16 -5.18
C ALA A 14 1.29 -3.88 -3.87
N SER A 15 1.37 -3.19 -2.73
CA SER A 15 0.98 -3.75 -1.43
C SER A 15 -0.52 -4.04 -1.34
N VAL A 16 -1.39 -3.17 -1.89
CA VAL A 16 -2.82 -3.45 -2.01
C VAL A 16 -3.07 -4.67 -2.90
N LEU A 17 -2.42 -4.76 -4.06
CA LEU A 17 -2.58 -5.90 -4.97
C LEU A 17 -2.19 -7.22 -4.28
N ILE A 18 -1.05 -7.24 -3.59
CA ILE A 18 -0.59 -8.40 -2.83
C ILE A 18 -1.60 -8.78 -1.74
N ALA A 19 -2.13 -7.80 -0.99
CA ALA A 19 -3.14 -8.05 0.02
C ALA A 19 -4.39 -8.71 -0.59
N VAL A 20 -4.87 -8.21 -1.73
CA VAL A 20 -6.01 -8.79 -2.46
C VAL A 20 -5.71 -10.22 -2.89
N LEU A 21 -4.54 -10.50 -3.47
CA LEU A 21 -4.14 -11.85 -3.88
C LEU A 21 -4.08 -12.81 -2.68
N LEU A 22 -3.60 -12.34 -1.53
CA LEU A 22 -3.56 -13.14 -0.30
C LEU A 22 -4.96 -13.46 0.23
N PHE A 23 -5.90 -12.51 0.18
CA PHE A 23 -7.30 -12.78 0.53
C PHE A 23 -7.94 -13.79 -0.42
N VAL A 24 -7.74 -13.63 -1.73
CA VAL A 24 -8.24 -14.59 -2.74
C VAL A 24 -7.64 -15.98 -2.53
N GLY A 25 -6.38 -16.06 -2.11
CA GLY A 25 -5.70 -17.31 -1.79
C GLY A 25 -6.07 -17.91 -0.43
N GLY A 26 -6.96 -17.30 0.36
CA GLY A 26 -7.37 -17.79 1.68
C GLY A 26 -6.37 -17.50 2.81
N TYR A 27 -5.31 -16.74 2.54
CA TYR A 27 -4.29 -16.34 3.52
C TYR A 27 -4.70 -15.09 4.29
N THR A 28 -5.85 -15.14 4.97
CA THR A 28 -6.51 -13.98 5.59
C THR A 28 -5.60 -13.17 6.51
N GLY A 29 -4.81 -13.81 7.37
CA GLY A 29 -3.87 -13.12 8.27
C GLY A 29 -2.80 -12.33 7.51
N TYR A 30 -2.24 -12.91 6.46
CA TYR A 30 -1.27 -12.22 5.59
C TYR A 30 -1.92 -11.13 4.73
N GLY A 31 -3.18 -11.32 4.31
CA GLY A 31 -3.97 -10.30 3.63
C GLY A 31 -4.12 -9.04 4.49
N PHE A 32 -4.45 -9.20 5.77
CA PHE A 32 -4.51 -8.06 6.71
C PHE A 32 -3.15 -7.41 6.91
N LEU A 33 -2.06 -8.17 7.03
CA LEU A 33 -0.71 -7.61 7.09
C LEU A 33 -0.39 -6.78 5.84
N GLY A 34 -0.74 -7.28 4.66
CA GLY A 34 -0.59 -6.54 3.40
C GLY A 34 -1.37 -5.23 3.39
N LEU A 35 -2.61 -5.22 3.90
CA LEU A 35 -3.40 -3.98 4.04
C LEU A 35 -2.75 -2.98 5.00
N VAL A 36 -2.25 -3.44 6.14
CA VAL A 36 -1.56 -2.55 7.11
C VAL A 36 -0.34 -1.92 6.46
N VAL A 37 0.47 -2.69 5.73
CA VAL A 37 1.63 -2.18 4.99
C VAL A 37 1.20 -1.16 3.93
N ALA A 38 0.13 -1.43 3.18
CA ALA A 38 -0.39 -0.50 2.18
C ALA A 38 -0.83 0.83 2.80
N LEU A 39 -1.53 0.79 3.93
CA LEU A 39 -1.95 1.97 4.68
C LEU A 39 -0.75 2.77 5.19
N SER A 40 0.27 2.10 5.74
CA SER A 40 1.52 2.76 6.17
C SER A 40 2.24 3.44 5.01
N ALA A 41 2.34 2.79 3.85
CA ALA A 41 2.94 3.39 2.65
C ALA A 41 2.15 4.62 2.17
N ALA A 42 0.82 4.55 2.20
CA ALA A 42 -0.08 5.60 1.71
C ALA A 42 0.06 6.94 2.47
N ILE A 43 0.56 6.93 3.72
CA ILE A 43 0.82 8.15 4.49
C ILE A 43 1.75 9.12 3.72
N ASN A 44 2.71 8.58 2.97
CA ASN A 44 3.65 9.38 2.16
C ASN A 44 2.99 10.12 0.98
N LEU A 45 1.71 9.83 0.70
CA LEU A 45 0.95 10.48 -0.37
C LEU A 45 0.10 11.65 0.13
N VAL A 46 -0.08 11.78 1.45
CA VAL A 46 -0.87 12.84 2.09
C VAL A 46 -0.21 14.20 1.80
N PRO A 47 -0.94 15.15 1.19
CA PRO A 47 -0.41 16.50 0.99
C PRO A 47 -0.18 17.19 2.34
N VAL A 48 1.03 17.69 2.57
CA VAL A 48 1.30 18.59 3.70
C VAL A 48 0.74 19.96 3.33
N ARG A 49 -0.29 20.41 4.05
CA ARG A 49 -0.76 21.81 3.95
C ARG A 49 0.08 22.64 4.93
N SER A 50 0.89 23.55 4.38
CA SER A 50 1.65 24.57 5.10
C SER A 50 0.77 25.77 5.42
#